data_AF-A0A2E8KAN8-F1
#
_entry.id   AF-A0A2E8KAN8-F1
#
_cell.length_a   1.000
_cell.length_b   1.000
_cell.length_c   1.000
_cell.angle_alpha   90.00
_cell.angle_beta   90.00
_cell.angle_gamma   90.00
#
_symmetry.space_group_name_H-M   'P 1'
#
loop_
_entity.id
_entity.type
_entity.pdbx_description
1 polymer ?
#
loop_
_entity_poly.entity_id
_entity_poly.type
_entity_poly.pdbx_seq_one_letter_code
_entity_poly.pdbx_strand_id
1 'polypeptide(L)'
;MTDSLINFVASNFLYIKFIHVFFAFLWGLAVPPAFTVYVRRAMNDYNADPGNEELERRMWWTWDQIDKLIVLEHIAWPILIITGPLMFLASGWSLSDPWIMMKLSIIIIIYVPIEAFDIWFSHFYSAHAEARKLEDPDGYKKMRADQIRFFKIISPTVRITIPAIWFLAIVKPMWW
;
A
#
# COMPACT_ATOMS: atom_id res chain seq x y z
N MET A 1 -9.28 1.99 -31.84
CA MET A 1 -9.38 2.61 -30.50
C MET A 1 -8.09 2.44 -29.71
N THR A 2 -7.50 1.23 -29.72
CA THR A 2 -6.18 0.90 -29.17
C THR A 2 -5.04 1.80 -29.69
N ASP A 3 -4.97 2.05 -31.00
CA ASP A 3 -3.89 2.86 -31.59
C ASP A 3 -3.94 4.33 -31.13
N SER A 4 -5.14 4.90 -30.99
CA SER A 4 -5.31 6.27 -30.48
C SER A 4 -4.89 6.40 -29.02
N LEU A 5 -5.17 5.38 -28.20
CA LEU A 5 -4.75 5.36 -26.80
C LEU A 5 -3.23 5.18 -26.69
N ILE A 6 -2.65 4.25 -27.43
CA ILE A 6 -1.20 4.02 -27.44
C ILE A 6 -0.46 5.28 -27.90
N ASN A 7 -0.92 5.93 -28.98
CA ASN A 7 -0.34 7.18 -29.47
C ASN A 7 -0.44 8.31 -28.44
N PHE A 8 -1.58 8.43 -27.75
CA PHE A 8 -1.74 9.41 -26.67
C PHE A 8 -0.76 9.14 -25.53
N VAL A 9 -0.67 7.89 -25.07
CA VAL A 9 0.24 7.50 -23.97
C VAL A 9 1.69 7.71 -24.37
N ALA A 10 2.08 7.32 -25.59
CA ALA A 10 3.43 7.52 -26.11
C ALA A 10 3.80 9.01 -26.16
N SER A 11 2.88 9.86 -26.64
CA SER A 11 3.07 11.31 -26.71
C SER A 11 3.18 11.98 -25.32
N ASN A 12 2.60 11.34 -24.30
CA ASN A 12 2.58 11.84 -22.91
C ASN A 12 3.41 10.97 -21.95
N PHE A 13 4.30 10.13 -22.47
CA PHE A 13 4.92 9.06 -21.70
C PHE A 13 5.66 9.55 -20.45
N LEU A 14 6.39 10.67 -20.57
CA LEU A 14 7.13 11.24 -19.45
C LEU A 14 6.21 11.77 -18.33
N TYR A 15 5.07 12.37 -18.68
CA TYR A 15 4.08 12.83 -17.71
C TYR A 15 3.43 11.65 -17.00
N ILE A 16 3.04 10.61 -17.75
CA ILE A 16 2.46 9.38 -17.18
C ILE A 16 3.47 8.68 -16.27
N LYS A 17 4.74 8.62 -16.69
CA LYS A 17 5.83 8.07 -15.87
C LYS A 17 6.05 8.88 -14.60
N PHE A 18 6.04 10.20 -14.68
CA PHE A 18 6.15 11.06 -13.51
C PHE A 18 5.01 10.79 -12.52
N ILE A 19 3.76 10.79 -12.99
CA ILE A 19 2.58 10.46 -12.18
C ILE A 19 2.75 9.08 -11.54
N HIS A 20 3.09 8.06 -12.33
CA HIS A 20 3.28 6.71 -11.81
C HIS A 20 4.33 6.65 -10.69
N VAL A 21 5.51 7.22 -10.92
CA VAL A 21 6.59 7.20 -9.93
C VAL A 21 6.22 8.00 -8.68
N PHE A 22 5.60 9.17 -8.84
CA PHE A 22 5.14 9.99 -7.72
C PHE A 22 4.13 9.23 -6.85
N PHE A 23 3.13 8.60 -7.46
CA PHE A 23 2.15 7.79 -6.72
C PHE A 23 2.75 6.50 -6.15
N ALA A 24 3.79 5.93 -6.78
CA ALA A 24 4.50 4.77 -6.24
C ALA A 24 5.24 5.13 -4.95
N PHE A 25 5.80 6.34 -4.87
CA PHE A 25 6.38 6.87 -3.65
C PHE A 25 5.32 7.18 -2.61
N LEU A 26 4.21 7.84 -2.98
CA LEU A 26 3.12 8.12 -2.04
C LEU A 26 2.57 6.82 -1.41
N TRP A 27 2.27 5.82 -2.24
CA TRP A 27 1.79 4.52 -1.80
C TRP A 27 2.82 3.85 -0.86
N GLY A 28 4.08 3.77 -1.28
CA GLY A 28 5.11 3.06 -0.51
C GLY A 28 5.62 3.77 0.75
N LEU A 29 5.46 5.10 0.85
CA LEU A 29 5.94 5.90 1.97
C LEU A 29 4.84 6.32 2.95
N ALA A 30 3.56 6.14 2.62
CA ALA A 30 2.47 6.52 3.51
C ALA A 30 2.39 5.63 4.75
N VAL A 31 1.83 4.42 4.61
CA VAL A 31 1.50 3.56 5.74
C VAL A 31 2.66 2.71 6.26
N PRO A 32 3.52 2.09 5.41
CA PRO A 32 4.55 1.17 5.91
C PRO A 32 5.59 1.80 6.85
N PRO A 33 6.15 3.00 6.55
CA PRO A 33 7.06 3.68 7.47
C PRO A 33 6.35 4.13 8.74
N ALA A 34 5.12 4.66 8.61
CA ALA A 34 4.36 5.15 9.76
C ALA A 34 4.02 4.02 10.74
N PHE A 35 3.62 2.85 10.23
CA PHE A 35 3.36 1.66 11.04
C PHE A 35 4.64 1.19 11.75
N THR A 36 5.76 1.13 11.01
CA THR A 36 7.02 0.59 11.53
C THR A 36 7.64 1.49 12.60
N VAL A 37 7.58 2.81 12.41
CA VAL A 37 8.28 3.79 13.25
C VAL A 37 7.40 4.27 14.41
N TYR A 38 6.13 4.58 14.16
CA TYR A 38 5.24 5.17 15.17
C TYR A 38 4.38 4.13 15.87
N VAL A 39 3.54 3.41 15.12
CA VAL A 39 2.56 2.49 15.72
C VAL A 39 3.24 1.35 16.44
N ARG A 40 4.20 0.67 15.79
CA ARG A 40 4.90 -0.45 16.42
C ARG A 40 5.64 -0.01 17.68
N ARG A 41 6.17 1.22 17.70
CA ARG A 41 6.82 1.78 18.89
C ARG A 41 5.81 2.03 20.01
N ALA A 42 4.71 2.71 19.72
CA ALA A 42 3.67 2.99 20.71
C ALA A 42 3.05 1.71 21.28
N MET A 43 2.85 0.68 20.44
CA MET A 43 2.41 -0.63 20.88
C MET A 43 3.42 -1.32 21.80
N ASN A 44 4.71 -1.25 21.47
CA ASN A 44 5.76 -1.84 22.32
C ASN A 44 5.84 -1.13 23.68
N ASP A 45 5.75 0.21 23.69
CA ASP A 45 5.75 1.00 24.91
C ASP A 45 4.53 0.63 25.79
N TYR A 46 3.33 0.57 25.22
CA TYR A 46 2.11 0.14 25.94
C TYR A 46 2.21 -1.31 26.47
N ASN A 47 2.72 -2.25 25.67
CA ASN A 47 2.85 -3.64 26.11
C ASN A 47 3.87 -3.82 27.26
N ALA A 48 4.82 -2.89 27.41
CA ALA A 48 5.77 -2.91 28.51
C ALA A 48 5.16 -2.40 29.83
N ASP A 49 4.15 -1.55 29.77
CA ASP A 49 3.43 -0.99 30.92
C ASP A 49 1.92 -0.81 30.61
N PRO A 50 1.15 -1.93 30.59
CA PRO A 50 -0.24 -1.94 30.14
C PRO A 50 -1.23 -1.29 31.11
N GLY A 51 -0.78 -0.85 32.30
CA GLY A 51 -1.60 -0.09 33.26
C GLY A 51 -1.55 1.42 33.04
N ASN A 52 -0.73 1.89 32.11
CA ASN A 52 -0.49 3.30 31.88
C ASN A 52 -1.45 3.88 30.85
N GLU A 53 -2.46 4.60 31.32
CA GLU A 53 -3.51 5.22 30.49
C GLU A 53 -2.94 6.13 29.39
N GLU A 54 -1.82 6.81 29.64
CA GLU A 54 -1.17 7.68 28.64
C GLU A 54 -0.59 6.88 27.47
N LEU A 55 0.02 5.72 27.76
CA LEU A 55 0.59 4.85 26.74
C LEU A 55 -0.50 4.20 25.90
N GLU A 56 -1.61 3.80 26.52
CA GLU A 56 -2.79 3.31 25.82
C GLU A 56 -3.36 4.39 24.88
N ARG A 57 -3.57 5.61 25.40
CA ARG A 57 -4.07 6.74 24.61
C ARG A 57 -3.17 7.03 23.42
N ARG A 58 -1.86 7.06 23.63
CA ARG A 58 -0.87 7.29 22.56
C ARG A 58 -0.91 6.19 21.51
N MET A 59 -1.02 4.92 21.92
CA MET A 59 -1.16 3.79 20.99
C MET A 59 -2.37 3.98 20.09
N TRP A 60 -3.55 4.23 20.66
CA TRP A 60 -4.77 4.44 19.87
C TRP A 60 -4.70 5.68 18.98
N TRP A 61 -4.13 6.78 19.48
CA TRP A 61 -3.92 7.98 18.67
C TRP A 61 -3.03 7.71 17.44
N THR A 62 -2.00 6.88 17.57
CA THR A 62 -1.14 6.52 16.43
C THR A 62 -1.89 5.67 15.39
N TRP A 63 -2.81 4.81 15.82
CA TRP A 63 -3.69 4.07 14.90
C TRP A 63 -4.63 5.00 14.14
N ASP A 64 -5.23 5.97 14.82
CA ASP A 64 -6.07 6.98 14.17
C ASP A 64 -5.30 7.82 13.12
N GLN A 65 -3.98 8.02 13.31
CA GLN A 65 -3.16 8.68 12.30
C GLN A 65 -2.87 7.78 11.10
N ILE A 66 -2.69 6.46 11.31
CA ILE A 66 -2.55 5.50 10.21
C ILE A 66 -3.82 5.46 9.36
N ASP A 67 -5.00 5.42 9.98
CA ASP A 67 -6.27 5.38 9.25
C ASP A 67 -6.41 6.57 8.28
N LYS A 68 -5.89 7.75 8.64
CA LYS A 68 -5.83 8.92 7.75
C LYS A 68 -4.85 8.75 6.60
N LEU A 69 -3.74 8.04 6.80
CA LEU A 69 -2.74 7.77 5.77
C LEU A 69 -3.18 6.69 4.79
N ILE A 70 -4.02 5.74 5.21
CA ILE A 70 -4.60 4.71 4.33
C ILE A 70 -5.38 5.34 3.16
N VAL A 71 -6.02 6.50 3.38
CA VAL A 71 -6.70 7.23 2.30
C VAL A 71 -5.75 7.57 1.14
N LEU A 72 -4.50 7.94 1.44
CA LEU A 72 -3.50 8.22 0.40
C LEU A 72 -3.11 6.96 -0.37
N GLU A 73 -3.00 5.84 0.33
CA GLU A 73 -2.72 4.52 -0.25
C GLU A 73 -3.83 4.12 -1.24
N HIS A 74 -5.09 4.30 -0.85
CA HIS A 74 -6.26 3.94 -1.65
C HIS A 74 -6.50 4.86 -2.84
N ILE A 75 -5.99 6.08 -2.80
CA ILE A 75 -5.95 6.97 -3.97
C ILE A 75 -4.78 6.58 -4.89
N ALA A 76 -3.62 6.27 -4.32
CA ALA A 76 -2.42 5.98 -5.09
C ALA A 76 -2.51 4.65 -5.83
N TRP A 77 -3.07 3.61 -5.21
CA TRP A 77 -3.14 2.27 -5.80
C TRP A 77 -3.89 2.21 -7.15
N PRO A 78 -5.11 2.77 -7.29
CA PRO A 78 -5.80 2.85 -8.59
C PRO A 78 -4.99 3.58 -9.65
N ILE A 79 -4.28 4.64 -9.27
CA ILE A 79 -3.44 5.37 -10.23
C ILE A 79 -2.28 4.49 -10.69
N LEU A 80 -1.67 3.71 -9.80
CA LEU A 80 -0.61 2.77 -10.14
C LEU A 80 -1.08 1.65 -11.07
N ILE A 81 -2.25 1.06 -10.78
CA ILE A 81 -2.80 -0.04 -11.58
C ILE A 81 -3.27 0.41 -12.97
N ILE A 82 -3.54 1.72 -13.15
CA ILE A 82 -3.87 2.30 -14.46
C ILE A 82 -2.59 2.70 -15.19
N THR A 83 -1.73 3.50 -14.57
CA THR A 83 -0.54 4.07 -15.22
C THR A 83 0.53 3.02 -15.54
N GLY A 84 0.66 1.97 -14.72
CA GLY A 84 1.60 0.87 -14.96
C GLY A 84 1.35 0.14 -16.28
N PRO A 85 0.14 -0.44 -16.50
CA PRO A 85 -0.23 -1.07 -17.76
C PRO A 85 -0.17 -0.13 -18.96
N LEU A 86 -0.60 1.13 -18.82
CA LEU A 86 -0.48 2.10 -19.92
C LEU A 86 0.97 2.27 -20.36
N MET A 87 1.90 2.44 -19.42
CA MET A 87 3.32 2.52 -19.75
C MET A 87 3.84 1.23 -20.40
N PHE A 88 3.46 0.06 -19.90
CA PHE A 88 3.85 -1.23 -20.47
C PHE A 88 3.41 -1.37 -21.93
N LEU A 89 2.17 -0.98 -22.24
CA LEU A 89 1.63 -1.02 -23.60
C LEU A 89 2.32 -0.04 -24.55
N ALA A 90 2.70 1.16 -24.07
CA ALA A 90 3.31 2.18 -24.90
C ALA A 90 4.83 2.04 -25.07
N SER A 91 5.50 1.30 -24.19
CA SER A 91 6.96 1.18 -24.19
C SER A 91 7.51 0.06 -25.07
N GLY A 92 6.64 -0.80 -25.61
CA GLY A 92 7.04 -2.00 -26.35
C GLY A 92 7.78 -3.03 -25.48
N TRP A 93 7.61 -2.99 -24.16
CA TRP A 93 8.24 -3.97 -23.27
C TRP A 93 7.59 -5.33 -23.42
N SER A 94 8.37 -6.39 -23.20
CA SER A 94 7.89 -7.76 -23.34
C SER A 94 7.83 -8.46 -21.99
N LEU A 95 6.90 -9.42 -21.86
CA LEU A 95 6.87 -10.35 -20.73
C LEU A 95 8.03 -11.36 -20.79
N SER A 96 8.71 -11.47 -21.93
CA SER A 96 9.96 -12.24 -22.04
C SER A 96 11.12 -11.61 -21.28
N ASP A 97 11.05 -10.30 -20.98
CA ASP A 97 12.12 -9.59 -20.29
C ASP A 97 12.11 -10.01 -18.80
N PRO A 98 13.16 -10.70 -18.29
CA PRO A 98 13.16 -11.24 -16.91
C PRO A 98 12.94 -10.15 -15.86
N TRP A 99 13.48 -8.97 -16.15
CA TRP A 99 13.30 -7.72 -15.43
C TRP A 99 11.83 -7.33 -15.22
N ILE A 100 11.05 -7.26 -16.32
CA ILE A 100 9.62 -6.93 -16.31
C ILE A 100 8.85 -8.02 -15.59
N MET A 101 9.14 -9.27 -15.94
CA MET A 101 8.45 -10.43 -15.40
C MET A 101 8.58 -10.47 -13.88
N MET A 102 9.78 -10.24 -13.34
CA MET A 102 10.01 -10.19 -11.90
C MET A 102 9.24 -9.04 -11.23
N LYS A 103 9.28 -7.83 -11.80
CA LYS A 103 8.54 -6.69 -11.27
C LYS A 103 7.04 -6.96 -11.24
N LEU A 104 6.48 -7.48 -12.34
CA LEU A 104 5.06 -7.82 -12.43
C LEU A 104 4.67 -8.97 -11.50
N SER A 105 5.56 -9.96 -11.31
CA SER A 105 5.31 -11.07 -10.39
C SER A 105 5.14 -10.58 -8.96
N ILE A 106 6.01 -9.65 -8.51
CA ILE A 106 5.86 -9.03 -7.18
C ILE A 106 4.53 -8.27 -7.10
N ILE A 107 4.19 -7.46 -8.11
CA ILE A 107 2.95 -6.68 -8.10
C ILE A 107 1.72 -7.59 -8.07
N ILE A 108 1.63 -8.58 -8.96
CA ILE A 108 0.44 -9.41 -9.15
C ILE A 108 0.29 -10.45 -8.04
N ILE A 109 1.38 -11.08 -7.60
CA ILE A 109 1.31 -12.17 -6.62
C ILE A 109 1.25 -11.64 -5.19
N ILE A 110 1.90 -10.50 -4.92
CA ILE A 110 2.01 -9.97 -3.55
C ILE A 110 1.06 -8.79 -3.35
N TYR A 111 1.20 -7.74 -4.16
CA TYR A 111 0.48 -6.49 -3.88
C TYR A 111 -0.99 -6.53 -4.27
N VAL A 112 -1.35 -7.08 -5.43
CA VAL A 112 -2.77 -7.17 -5.83
C VAL A 112 -3.62 -7.90 -4.77
N PRO A 113 -3.22 -9.06 -4.22
CA PRO A 113 -3.97 -9.71 -3.14
C PRO A 113 -4.00 -8.92 -1.84
N ILE A 114 -2.87 -8.32 -1.45
CA ILE A 114 -2.79 -7.49 -0.23
C ILE A 114 -3.75 -6.31 -0.34
N GLU A 115 -3.73 -5.59 -1.46
CA GLU A 115 -4.56 -4.42 -1.73
C GLU A 115 -6.04 -4.78 -1.87
N ALA A 116 -6.36 -5.90 -2.53
CA ALA A 116 -7.74 -6.37 -2.62
C ALA A 116 -8.30 -6.67 -1.22
N PHE A 117 -7.50 -7.30 -0.36
CA PHE A 117 -7.88 -7.53 1.03
C PHE A 117 -7.97 -6.24 1.82
N ASP A 118 -7.02 -5.31 1.67
CA ASP A 118 -7.00 -4.05 2.40
C ASP A 118 -8.17 -3.13 2.04
N ILE A 119 -8.51 -3.04 0.74
CA ILE A 119 -9.71 -2.34 0.26
C ILE A 119 -10.96 -2.99 0.85
N TRP A 120 -11.05 -4.32 0.81
CA TRP A 120 -12.20 -5.03 1.37
C TRP A 120 -12.32 -4.80 2.88
N PHE A 121 -11.20 -4.90 3.60
CA PHE A 121 -11.12 -4.74 5.04
C PHE A 121 -11.55 -3.33 5.43
N SER A 122 -10.99 -2.32 4.78
CA SER A 122 -11.26 -0.92 5.07
C SER A 122 -12.71 -0.53 4.75
N HIS A 123 -13.22 -0.87 3.56
CA HIS A 123 -14.52 -0.38 3.10
C HIS A 123 -15.72 -1.19 3.60
N PHE A 124 -15.56 -2.48 3.86
CA PHE A 124 -16.68 -3.33 4.27
C PHE A 124 -16.56 -3.73 5.74
N TYR A 125 -15.43 -4.30 6.16
CA TYR A 125 -15.33 -4.82 7.52
C TYR A 125 -15.16 -3.72 8.57
N SER A 126 -14.19 -2.82 8.37
CA SER A 126 -13.88 -1.73 9.31
C SER A 126 -15.00 -0.70 9.36
N ALA A 127 -15.52 -0.27 8.20
CA ALA A 127 -16.61 0.70 8.13
C ALA A 127 -17.88 0.22 8.86
N HIS A 128 -18.20 -1.07 8.77
CA HIS A 128 -19.36 -1.64 9.44
C HIS A 128 -19.16 -1.72 10.97
N ALA A 129 -17.94 -2.03 11.42
CA ALA A 129 -17.62 -2.05 12.85
C ALA A 129 -17.52 -0.64 13.46
N GLU A 130 -16.98 0.33 12.71
CA GLU A 130 -16.96 1.76 13.08
C GLU A 130 -18.38 2.31 13.27
N ALA A 131 -19.29 2.02 12.33
CA ALA A 131 -20.68 2.49 12.39
C ALA A 131 -21.45 1.98 13.62
N ARG A 132 -21.05 0.82 14.17
CA ARG A 132 -21.68 0.21 15.34
C ARG A 132 -20.85 0.29 16.61
N LYS A 133 -19.82 1.14 16.66
CA LYS A 133 -18.89 1.19 17.80
C LYS A 133 -19.57 1.39 19.17
N LEU A 134 -20.67 2.15 19.22
CA LEU A 134 -21.43 2.39 20.46
C LEU A 134 -22.40 1.24 20.78
N GLU A 135 -22.89 0.54 19.75
CA GLU A 135 -23.88 -0.54 19.87
C GLU A 135 -23.22 -1.90 20.12
N ASP A 136 -22.04 -2.13 19.53
CA ASP A 136 -21.23 -3.34 19.65
C ASP A 136 -19.74 -3.01 19.89
N PRO A 137 -19.38 -2.60 21.12
CA PRO A 137 -18.00 -2.25 21.48
C PRO A 137 -17.03 -3.42 21.33
N ASP A 138 -17.49 -4.65 21.56
CA ASP A 138 -16.64 -5.85 21.49
C ASP A 138 -16.36 -6.25 20.04
N GLY A 139 -17.34 -6.11 19.14
CA GLY A 139 -17.12 -6.22 17.69
C GLY A 139 -16.12 -5.20 17.16
N TYR A 140 -16.20 -3.95 17.64
CA TYR A 140 -15.21 -2.92 17.30
C TYR A 140 -13.79 -3.28 17.77
N LYS A 141 -13.64 -3.74 19.03
CA LYS A 141 -12.34 -4.19 19.56
C LYS A 141 -11.77 -5.36 18.76
N LYS A 142 -12.61 -6.34 18.40
CA LYS A 142 -12.20 -7.48 17.57
C LYS A 142 -11.72 -7.01 16.20
N MET A 143 -12.46 -6.12 15.55
CA MET A 143 -12.06 -5.54 14.26
C MET A 143 -10.68 -4.85 14.35
N ARG A 144 -10.44 -4.05 15.40
CA ARG A 144 -9.14 -3.41 15.61
C ARG A 144 -8.02 -4.43 15.85
N ALA A 145 -8.29 -5.50 16.59
CA ALA A 145 -7.33 -6.59 16.77
C ALA A 145 -6.99 -7.30 15.44
N ASP A 146 -7.98 -7.51 14.58
CA ASP A 146 -7.78 -8.09 13.24
C ASP A 146 -6.97 -7.14 12.35
N GLN A 147 -7.24 -5.82 12.38
CA GLN A 147 -6.47 -4.81 11.65
C GLN A 147 -5.00 -4.83 12.08
N ILE A 148 -4.75 -4.80 13.40
CA ILE A 148 -3.41 -4.90 13.98
C ILE A 148 -2.70 -6.17 13.49
N ARG A 149 -3.40 -7.31 13.49
CA ARG A 149 -2.85 -8.59 13.06
C ARG A 149 -2.49 -8.57 11.58
N PHE A 150 -3.36 -8.03 10.73
CA PHE A 150 -3.11 -7.86 9.31
C PHE A 150 -1.81 -7.08 9.07
N PHE A 151 -1.69 -5.87 9.63
CA PHE A 151 -0.47 -5.05 9.50
C PHE A 151 0.79 -5.74 10.00
N LYS A 152 0.72 -6.49 11.10
CA LYS A 152 1.86 -7.29 11.61
C LYS A 152 2.31 -8.35 10.60
N ILE A 153 1.37 -9.02 9.93
CA ILE A 153 1.65 -10.07 8.95
C ILE A 153 2.22 -9.48 7.65
N ILE A 154 1.63 -8.40 7.13
CA ILE A 154 2.06 -7.84 5.83
C ILE A 154 3.32 -6.99 5.93
N SER A 155 3.56 -6.31 7.06
CA SER A 155 4.63 -5.31 7.16
C SER A 155 6.06 -5.83 6.89
N PRO A 156 6.47 -7.08 7.23
CA PRO A 156 7.79 -7.58 6.86
C PRO A 156 7.94 -7.74 5.35
N THR A 157 6.92 -8.30 4.69
CA THR A 157 6.89 -8.47 3.23
C THR A 157 7.00 -7.11 2.56
N VAL A 158 6.13 -6.17 2.92
CA VAL A 158 6.08 -4.82 2.35
C VAL A 158 7.42 -4.07 2.53
N ARG A 159 8.07 -4.22 3.69
CA ARG A 159 9.38 -3.61 3.97
C ARG A 159 10.51 -4.11 3.05
N ILE A 160 10.40 -5.34 2.56
CA ILE A 160 11.40 -5.93 1.65
C ILE A 160 11.03 -5.63 0.20
N THR A 161 9.76 -5.80 -0.15
CA THR A 161 9.32 -5.75 -1.55
C THR A 161 9.17 -4.33 -2.09
N ILE A 162 8.92 -3.31 -1.25
CA ILE A 162 8.89 -1.91 -1.70
C ILE A 162 10.29 -1.46 -2.21
N PRO A 163 11.37 -1.56 -1.40
CA PRO A 163 12.70 -1.24 -1.89
C PRO A 163 13.10 -2.06 -3.11
N ALA A 164 12.69 -3.34 -3.17
CA ALA A 164 12.95 -4.18 -4.33
C ALA A 164 12.25 -3.63 -5.59
N ILE A 165 10.96 -3.27 -5.53
CA ILE A 165 10.24 -2.68 -6.67
C ILE A 165 10.86 -1.35 -7.11
N TRP A 166 11.31 -0.51 -6.18
CA TRP A 166 11.95 0.76 -6.50
C TRP A 166 13.34 0.57 -7.10
N PHE A 167 14.17 -0.27 -6.49
CA PHE A 167 15.46 -0.68 -7.04
C PHE A 167 15.27 -1.17 -8.45
N LEU A 168 14.28 -2.04 -8.62
CA LEU A 168 13.92 -2.52 -9.92
C LEU A 168 13.62 -1.32 -10.83
N ALA A 169 12.62 -0.50 -10.50
CA ALA A 169 12.18 0.59 -11.36
C ALA A 169 13.30 1.56 -11.78
N ILE A 170 14.33 1.74 -10.95
CA ILE A 170 15.50 2.58 -11.20
C ILE A 170 16.54 1.86 -12.05
N VAL A 171 16.93 0.65 -11.65
CA VAL A 171 18.06 -0.08 -12.24
C VAL A 171 17.73 -0.65 -13.60
N LYS A 172 16.45 -0.61 -14.03
CA LYS A 172 15.92 -1.01 -15.36
C LYS A 172 17.08 -1.33 -16.30
N PRO A 173 17.41 -2.62 -16.50
CA PRO A 173 18.71 -2.96 -17.04
C PRO A 173 18.90 -2.28 -18.40
N MET A 174 19.95 -1.47 -18.50
CA MET A 174 20.37 -0.85 -19.78
C MET A 174 21.04 -1.86 -20.72
N TRP A 175 21.08 -3.14 -20.35
CA TRP A 175 21.92 -4.17 -20.95
C TRP A 175 21.16 -5.49 -21.08
N TRP A 176 20.18 -5.55 -21.97
CA TRP A 176 19.71 -6.75 -22.68
C TRP A 176 19.08 -6.31 -23.99
#